data_AF-A0A075G2M1-F1
#
_entry.id   AF-A0A075G2M1-F1
#
_cell.length_a   1.000
_cell.length_b   1.000
_cell.length_c   1.000
_cell.angle_alpha   90.00
_cell.angle_beta   90.00
_cell.angle_gamma   90.00
#
_symmetry.space_group_name_H-M   'P 1'
#
loop_
_entity.id
_entity.type
_entity.pdbx_description
1 polymer ?
#
loop_
_entity_poly.entity_id
_entity_poly.type
_entity_poly.pdbx_seq_one_letter_code
_entity_poly.pdbx_strand_id
1 'polypeptide(L)'
;MDLERHDFELDELVERIQAGDHKLVALQLPEGLKIQALEMIDSLESQTDAKLILAADPCYGACDLVHNKMQMMGVDLVAHMGHSQMNIDSGMPTQFIDVTYDGDPELSPILPQLHAHREMARVRMEQAQAGEVDLASEEGQQKFLDAVGRVAPLDGVKLGLVGSIQHLHLLSEFKKRLEDAGFEVEIPVGGDRLTFPGQVLGCNYSGDSPDIGHYLFLGSGDFHPIGLVLHTGKPLAMLDPYTGDASEMSLQRIERILRQRFGLIMASDGAQSFGILIGEKPGQMRRNLALRMKRMLEKHGKKGYLLALEHVGPELIDFYPVDAFVNTACPRIAIDDSVRYAKPLLTPFELEVVLGERKWEEGYQFDEIP
;
A
#
# COMPACT_ATOMS: atom_id res chain seq x y z
N MET A 1 -21.90 2.34 -7.84
CA MET A 1 -20.88 1.55 -8.55
C MET A 1 -21.64 0.79 -9.62
N ASP A 2 -21.30 0.99 -10.89
CA ASP A 2 -21.92 0.27 -12.00
C ASP A 2 -21.34 -1.15 -12.02
N LEU A 3 -22.13 -2.11 -11.54
CA LEU A 3 -21.69 -3.48 -11.29
C LEU A 3 -21.66 -4.34 -12.56
N GLU A 4 -22.22 -3.85 -13.67
CA GLU A 4 -22.21 -4.53 -14.98
C GLU A 4 -20.84 -4.47 -15.68
N ARG A 5 -19.90 -3.67 -15.17
CA ARG A 5 -18.57 -3.46 -15.76
C ARG A 5 -17.43 -4.20 -15.05
N HIS A 6 -17.74 -5.06 -14.09
CA HIS A 6 -16.74 -5.89 -13.42
C HIS A 6 -16.80 -7.29 -14.02
N ASP A 7 -15.68 -7.77 -14.57
CA ASP A 7 -15.53 -9.17 -14.94
C ASP A 7 -15.05 -9.95 -13.71
N PHE A 8 -15.83 -10.95 -13.30
CA PHE A 8 -15.56 -11.79 -12.14
C PHE A 8 -15.01 -13.17 -12.52
N GLU A 9 -14.89 -13.48 -13.82
CA GLU A 9 -14.31 -14.73 -14.34
C GLU A 9 -14.79 -16.00 -13.62
N LEU A 10 -16.08 -16.05 -13.22
CA LEU A 10 -16.62 -17.14 -12.40
C LEU A 10 -16.58 -18.49 -13.12
N ASP A 11 -16.70 -18.49 -14.46
CA ASP A 11 -16.60 -19.70 -15.27
C ASP A 11 -15.21 -20.34 -15.17
N GLU A 12 -14.14 -19.54 -15.11
CA GLU A 12 -12.79 -20.06 -14.89
C GLU A 12 -12.65 -20.70 -13.50
N LEU A 13 -13.29 -20.10 -12.48
CA LEU A 13 -13.29 -20.68 -11.14
C LEU A 13 -14.03 -22.04 -11.12
N VAL A 14 -15.16 -22.15 -11.82
CA VAL A 14 -15.91 -23.43 -11.97
C VAL A 14 -15.01 -24.51 -12.58
N GLU A 15 -14.32 -24.20 -13.69
CA GLU A 15 -13.42 -25.14 -14.35
C GLU A 15 -12.30 -25.62 -13.41
N ARG A 16 -11.71 -24.70 -12.64
CA ARG A 16 -10.63 -25.02 -11.68
C ARG A 16 -11.12 -25.87 -10.51
N ILE A 17 -12.29 -25.56 -9.96
CA ILE A 17 -12.92 -26.34 -8.89
C ILE A 17 -13.13 -27.79 -9.36
N GLN A 18 -13.70 -27.96 -10.55
CA GLN A 18 -13.98 -29.28 -11.12
C GLN A 18 -12.69 -30.05 -11.48
N ALA A 19 -11.71 -29.38 -12.09
CA ALA A 19 -10.44 -29.99 -12.47
C ALA A 19 -9.63 -30.49 -11.26
N GLY A 20 -9.73 -29.81 -10.12
CA GLY A 20 -9.08 -30.18 -8.86
C GLY A 20 -9.89 -31.14 -7.98
N ASP A 21 -11.12 -31.52 -8.38
CA ASP A 21 -12.08 -32.28 -7.56
C ASP A 21 -12.30 -31.69 -6.16
N HIS A 22 -12.23 -30.35 -6.04
CA HIS A 22 -12.38 -29.62 -4.79
C HIS A 22 -13.81 -29.75 -4.25
N LYS A 23 -13.96 -30.08 -2.96
CA LYS A 23 -15.27 -30.33 -2.35
C LYS A 23 -15.72 -29.24 -1.40
N LEU A 24 -14.79 -28.51 -0.80
CA LEU A 24 -15.08 -27.43 0.13
C LEU A 24 -14.18 -26.23 -0.15
N VAL A 25 -14.74 -25.19 -0.75
CA VAL A 25 -13.99 -24.01 -1.20
C VAL A 25 -14.30 -22.81 -0.31
N ALA A 26 -13.28 -22.11 0.17
CA ALA A 26 -13.47 -20.83 0.85
C ALA A 26 -13.54 -19.71 -0.18
N LEU A 27 -14.60 -18.92 -0.16
CA LEU A 27 -14.74 -17.69 -0.94
C LEU A 27 -14.27 -16.51 -0.10
N GLN A 28 -13.22 -15.81 -0.53
CA GLN A 28 -12.68 -14.64 0.15
C GLN A 28 -12.79 -13.40 -0.76
N LEU A 29 -13.44 -12.36 -0.25
CA LEU A 29 -13.79 -11.16 -1.00
C LEU A 29 -13.40 -9.89 -0.22
N PRO A 30 -12.93 -8.82 -0.88
CA PRO A 30 -12.83 -7.49 -0.27
C PRO A 30 -14.22 -6.97 0.13
N GLU A 31 -14.24 -6.04 1.07
CA GLU A 31 -15.49 -5.46 1.61
C GLU A 31 -16.48 -4.99 0.54
N GLY A 32 -15.98 -4.34 -0.52
CA GLY A 32 -16.82 -3.83 -1.61
C GLY A 32 -17.55 -4.92 -2.41
N LEU A 33 -17.04 -6.15 -2.41
CA LEU A 33 -17.60 -7.28 -3.17
C LEU A 33 -18.42 -8.23 -2.30
N LYS A 34 -18.37 -8.11 -0.97
CA LYS A 34 -19.10 -9.01 -0.05
C LYS A 34 -20.62 -8.95 -0.24
N ILE A 35 -21.16 -7.87 -0.77
CA ILE A 35 -22.60 -7.75 -1.04
C ILE A 35 -23.08 -8.75 -2.10
N GLN A 36 -22.21 -9.15 -3.04
CA GLN A 36 -22.53 -10.16 -4.07
C GLN A 36 -22.18 -11.59 -3.64
N ALA A 37 -21.59 -11.78 -2.45
CA ALA A 37 -21.03 -13.07 -2.05
C ALA A 37 -22.04 -14.22 -2.10
N LEU A 38 -23.28 -13.97 -1.68
CA LEU A 38 -24.32 -15.01 -1.65
C LEU A 38 -24.77 -15.41 -3.06
N GLU A 39 -24.88 -14.46 -3.98
CA GLU A 39 -25.22 -14.74 -5.38
C GLU A 39 -24.09 -15.50 -6.09
N MET A 40 -22.83 -15.14 -5.82
CA MET A 40 -21.67 -15.90 -6.30
C MET A 40 -21.68 -17.33 -5.78
N ILE A 41 -22.03 -17.53 -4.50
CA ILE A 41 -22.14 -18.87 -3.90
C ILE A 41 -23.22 -19.68 -4.61
N ASP A 42 -24.43 -19.14 -4.77
CA ASP A 42 -25.53 -19.83 -5.44
C ASP A 42 -25.15 -20.22 -6.88
N SER A 43 -24.48 -19.32 -7.61
CA SER A 43 -24.00 -19.59 -8.98
C SER A 43 -22.99 -20.73 -9.01
N LEU A 44 -21.95 -20.68 -8.18
CA LEU A 44 -20.89 -21.69 -8.16
C LEU A 44 -21.38 -23.06 -7.66
N GLU A 45 -22.24 -23.11 -6.63
CA GLU A 45 -22.84 -24.36 -6.15
C GLU A 45 -23.86 -24.95 -7.14
N SER A 46 -24.43 -24.15 -8.04
CA SER A 46 -25.31 -24.66 -9.10
C SER A 46 -24.54 -25.34 -10.25
N GLN A 47 -23.25 -25.03 -10.38
CA GLN A 47 -22.38 -25.48 -11.48
C GLN A 47 -21.30 -26.47 -11.04
N THR A 48 -21.12 -26.66 -9.74
CA THR A 48 -20.11 -27.56 -9.15
C THR A 48 -20.72 -28.43 -8.06
N ASP A 49 -20.10 -29.59 -7.79
CA ASP A 49 -20.46 -30.44 -6.64
C ASP A 49 -19.84 -29.91 -5.32
N ALA A 50 -19.11 -28.79 -5.37
CA ALA A 50 -18.45 -28.21 -4.21
C ALA A 50 -19.44 -27.48 -3.31
N LYS A 51 -19.11 -27.43 -2.01
CA LYS A 51 -19.75 -26.54 -1.05
C LYS A 51 -18.87 -25.36 -0.75
N LEU A 52 -19.48 -24.18 -0.57
CA LEU A 52 -18.75 -22.94 -0.40
C LEU A 52 -18.90 -22.39 1.02
N ILE A 53 -17.78 -21.91 1.57
CA ILE A 53 -17.72 -21.20 2.84
C ILE A 53 -17.29 -19.77 2.56
N LEU A 54 -18.14 -18.79 2.88
CA LEU A 54 -17.74 -17.39 2.83
C LEU A 54 -16.78 -17.06 3.97
N ALA A 55 -15.59 -16.57 3.65
CA ALA A 55 -14.72 -15.90 4.60
C ALA A 55 -15.31 -14.51 4.95
N ALA A 56 -16.16 -14.49 5.98
CA ALA A 56 -16.92 -13.30 6.35
C ALA A 56 -16.07 -12.21 7.05
N ASP A 57 -14.94 -12.58 7.65
CA ASP A 57 -14.01 -11.65 8.31
C ASP A 57 -13.46 -10.60 7.33
N PRO A 58 -13.03 -9.41 7.81
CA PRO A 58 -12.49 -8.38 6.94
C PRO A 58 -11.34 -8.86 6.07
N CYS A 59 -11.34 -8.46 4.79
CA CYS A 59 -10.27 -8.77 3.84
C CYS A 59 -9.77 -7.48 3.19
N TYR A 60 -8.54 -7.10 3.53
CA TYR A 60 -7.92 -5.84 3.09
C TYR A 60 -6.97 -5.98 1.89
N GLY A 61 -6.68 -7.22 1.47
CA GLY A 61 -5.73 -7.50 0.39
C GLY A 61 -5.29 -8.96 0.36
N ALA A 62 -4.54 -9.33 -0.68
CA ALA A 62 -3.87 -10.63 -0.78
C ALA A 62 -2.80 -10.88 0.33
N CYS A 63 -2.51 -9.89 1.17
CA CYS A 63 -1.71 -10.07 2.39
C CYS A 63 -2.46 -10.74 3.55
N ASP A 64 -3.78 -10.88 3.43
CA ASP A 64 -4.71 -11.38 4.44
C ASP A 64 -5.39 -12.68 4.00
N LEU A 65 -4.66 -13.57 3.32
CA LEU A 65 -5.22 -14.84 2.87
C LEU A 65 -5.71 -15.67 4.04
N VAL A 66 -6.95 -16.16 3.94
CA VAL A 66 -7.45 -17.17 4.87
C VAL A 66 -6.64 -18.44 4.74
N HIS A 67 -6.25 -19.03 5.87
CA HIS A 67 -5.42 -20.23 5.88
C HIS A 67 -5.80 -21.20 7.00
N ASN A 68 -5.11 -21.18 8.15
CA ASN A 68 -5.15 -22.21 9.19
C ASN A 68 -6.58 -22.57 9.63
N LYS A 69 -7.43 -21.56 9.85
CA LYS A 69 -8.82 -21.78 10.30
C LYS A 69 -9.65 -22.48 9.22
N MET A 70 -9.50 -22.08 7.95
CA MET A 70 -10.20 -22.71 6.83
C MET A 70 -9.69 -24.13 6.58
N GLN A 71 -8.39 -24.34 6.64
CA GLN A 71 -7.80 -25.68 6.55
C GLN A 71 -8.34 -26.60 7.65
N MET A 72 -8.48 -26.12 8.88
CA MET A 72 -9.08 -26.88 9.99
C MET A 72 -10.55 -27.24 9.77
N MET A 73 -11.29 -26.44 9.00
CA MET A 73 -12.67 -26.73 8.60
C MET A 73 -12.75 -27.75 7.45
N GLY A 74 -11.61 -28.17 6.89
CA GLY A 74 -11.55 -29.09 5.75
C GLY A 74 -11.65 -28.40 4.39
N VAL A 75 -11.47 -27.07 4.32
CA VAL A 75 -11.38 -26.36 3.05
C VAL A 75 -10.15 -26.83 2.29
N ASP A 76 -10.31 -27.14 1.01
CA ASP A 76 -9.26 -27.66 0.13
C ASP A 76 -8.85 -26.70 -0.99
N LEU A 77 -9.57 -25.57 -1.15
CA LEU A 77 -9.23 -24.46 -2.05
C LEU A 77 -9.71 -23.13 -1.48
N VAL A 78 -8.91 -22.07 -1.63
CA VAL A 78 -9.33 -20.68 -1.37
C VAL A 78 -9.54 -19.98 -2.71
N ALA A 79 -10.74 -19.52 -3.00
CA ALA A 79 -11.04 -18.59 -4.08
C ALA A 79 -10.94 -17.15 -3.55
N HIS A 80 -9.86 -16.45 -3.88
CA HIS A 80 -9.60 -15.08 -3.45
C HIS A 80 -9.84 -14.12 -4.61
N MET A 81 -10.79 -13.20 -4.48
CA MET A 81 -11.15 -12.30 -5.58
C MET A 81 -10.75 -10.85 -5.30
N GLY A 82 -10.51 -10.08 -6.36
CA GLY A 82 -10.35 -8.63 -6.30
C GLY A 82 -8.96 -8.12 -5.90
N HIS A 83 -8.01 -9.03 -5.67
CA HIS A 83 -6.59 -8.70 -5.48
C HIS A 83 -5.73 -9.65 -6.28
N SER A 84 -4.60 -9.14 -6.79
CA SER A 84 -3.59 -10.00 -7.38
C SER A 84 -2.89 -10.84 -6.32
N GLN A 85 -2.31 -11.95 -6.75
CA GLN A 85 -1.30 -12.64 -5.96
C GLN A 85 -0.18 -11.67 -5.53
N MET A 86 0.48 -11.94 -4.40
CA MET A 86 1.58 -11.14 -3.85
C MET A 86 2.82 -12.01 -3.54
N ASN A 87 2.96 -13.16 -4.23
CA ASN A 87 3.95 -14.19 -3.94
C ASN A 87 4.00 -14.62 -2.45
N ILE A 88 2.84 -14.61 -1.80
CA ILE A 88 2.66 -15.07 -0.42
C ILE A 88 2.19 -16.52 -0.45
N ASP A 89 2.91 -17.40 0.25
CA ASP A 89 2.45 -18.75 0.54
C ASP A 89 1.57 -18.73 1.79
N SER A 90 0.27 -18.93 1.62
CA SER A 90 -0.69 -19.08 2.73
C SER A 90 -0.63 -20.49 3.36
N GLY A 91 0.03 -21.45 2.71
CA GLY A 91 -0.04 -22.86 3.05
C GLY A 91 -1.31 -23.57 2.55
N MET A 92 -2.14 -22.88 1.76
CA MET A 92 -3.33 -23.44 1.13
C MET A 92 -3.33 -23.20 -0.38
N PRO A 93 -3.81 -24.17 -1.20
CA PRO A 93 -4.13 -23.93 -2.58
C PRO A 93 -5.06 -22.72 -2.68
N THR A 94 -4.60 -21.68 -3.37
CA THR A 94 -5.31 -20.40 -3.49
C THR A 94 -5.42 -20.04 -4.96
N GLN A 95 -6.65 -19.89 -5.43
CA GLN A 95 -6.96 -19.36 -6.73
C GLN A 95 -7.25 -17.85 -6.59
N PHE A 96 -6.41 -17.04 -7.23
CA PHE A 96 -6.65 -15.61 -7.37
C PHE A 96 -7.52 -15.34 -8.59
N ILE A 97 -8.52 -14.49 -8.42
CA ILE A 97 -9.42 -14.05 -9.49
C ILE A 97 -9.34 -12.54 -9.53
N ASP A 98 -8.65 -12.04 -10.56
CA ASP A 98 -8.51 -10.61 -10.78
C ASP A 98 -9.87 -10.07 -11.22
N VAL A 99 -10.25 -8.93 -10.65
CA VAL A 99 -11.48 -8.23 -11.05
C VAL A 99 -11.04 -6.99 -11.79
N THR A 100 -11.22 -6.98 -13.10
CA THR A 100 -10.85 -5.87 -13.97
C THR A 100 -12.00 -4.90 -14.13
N TYR A 101 -11.67 -3.64 -14.44
CA TYR A 101 -12.65 -2.62 -14.78
C TYR A 101 -12.22 -1.89 -16.04
N ASP A 102 -13.07 -1.95 -17.06
CA ASP A 102 -12.87 -1.27 -18.34
C ASP A 102 -13.37 0.17 -18.26
N GLY A 103 -12.45 1.06 -17.88
CA GLY A 103 -12.62 2.51 -17.94
C GLY A 103 -11.70 3.12 -18.97
N ASP A 104 -12.23 4.01 -19.81
CA ASP A 104 -11.44 4.76 -20.80
C ASP A 104 -11.58 6.28 -20.57
N PRO A 105 -10.97 6.83 -19.51
CA PRO A 105 -10.99 8.26 -19.28
C PRO A 105 -10.14 9.01 -20.33
N GLU A 106 -10.59 10.22 -20.68
CA GLU A 106 -9.82 11.14 -21.51
C GLU A 106 -8.57 11.64 -20.78
N LEU A 107 -7.44 11.77 -21.49
CA LEU A 107 -6.21 12.32 -20.90
C LEU A 107 -6.24 13.85 -20.78
N SER A 108 -7.07 14.52 -21.60
CA SER A 108 -7.10 15.99 -21.67
C SER A 108 -7.20 16.71 -20.31
N PRO A 109 -7.94 16.20 -19.30
CA PRO A 109 -8.04 16.87 -18.01
C PRO A 109 -6.79 16.76 -17.13
N ILE A 110 -5.88 15.79 -17.38
CA ILE A 110 -4.69 15.55 -16.56
C ILE A 110 -3.38 16.04 -17.21
N LEU A 111 -3.37 16.27 -18.53
CA LEU A 111 -2.18 16.74 -19.25
C LEU A 111 -1.55 18.02 -18.67
N PRO A 112 -2.32 19.05 -18.25
CA PRO A 112 -1.74 20.26 -17.65
C PRO A 112 -0.90 19.97 -16.39
N GLN A 113 -1.40 19.09 -15.51
CA GLN A 113 -0.72 18.68 -14.28
C GLN A 113 0.56 17.91 -14.63
N LEU A 114 0.49 16.96 -15.57
CA LEU A 114 1.65 16.18 -15.99
C LEU A 114 2.77 17.06 -16.60
N HIS A 115 2.41 18.06 -17.39
CA HIS A 115 3.40 19.02 -17.91
C HIS A 115 4.06 19.84 -16.79
N ALA A 116 3.28 20.30 -15.81
CA ALA A 116 3.82 21.01 -14.65
C ALA A 116 4.75 20.10 -13.82
N HIS A 117 4.38 18.83 -13.62
CA HIS A 117 5.19 17.85 -12.90
C HIS A 117 6.51 17.56 -13.57
N ARG A 118 6.51 17.39 -14.90
CA ARG A 118 7.73 17.20 -15.69
C ARG A 118 8.66 18.41 -15.59
N GLU A 119 8.11 19.63 -15.61
CA GLU A 119 8.89 20.85 -15.46
C GLU A 119 9.53 20.94 -14.06
N MET A 120 8.79 20.61 -13.00
CA MET A 120 9.34 20.52 -11.64
C MET A 120 10.47 19.50 -11.53
N ALA A 121 10.31 18.32 -12.13
CA ALA A 121 11.34 17.29 -12.17
C ALA A 121 12.60 17.77 -12.91
N ARG A 122 12.43 18.48 -14.04
CA ARG A 122 13.54 19.06 -14.80
C ARG A 122 14.34 20.08 -13.99
N VAL A 123 13.65 21.04 -13.36
CA VAL A 123 14.30 22.06 -12.52
C VAL A 123 15.06 21.40 -11.36
N ARG A 124 14.47 20.39 -10.72
CA ARG A 124 15.11 19.63 -9.62
C ARG A 124 16.36 18.87 -10.10
N MET A 125 16.29 18.23 -11.26
CA MET A 125 17.43 17.52 -11.86
C MET A 125 18.58 18.48 -12.20
N GLU A 126 18.28 19.63 -12.80
CA GLU A 126 19.27 20.67 -13.16
C GLU A 126 19.94 21.27 -11.91
N GLN A 127 19.17 21.56 -10.85
CA GLN A 127 19.70 22.07 -9.57
C GLN A 127 20.64 21.07 -8.88
N ALA A 128 20.28 19.79 -8.89
CA ALA A 128 21.12 18.73 -8.34
C ALA A 128 22.46 18.61 -9.09
N GLN A 129 22.43 18.73 -10.42
CA GLN A 129 23.64 18.70 -11.26
C GLN A 129 24.51 19.95 -11.10
N ALA A 130 23.91 21.12 -10.84
CA ALA A 130 24.61 22.38 -10.61
C ALA A 130 25.30 22.47 -9.23
N GLY A 131 25.04 21.53 -8.32
CA GLY A 131 25.58 21.56 -6.95
C GLY A 131 24.99 22.67 -6.08
N GLU A 132 23.91 23.33 -6.50
CA GLU A 132 23.22 24.41 -5.78
C GLU A 132 22.25 23.89 -4.71
N VAL A 133 22.55 22.75 -4.08
CA VAL A 133 21.79 22.29 -2.91
C VAL A 133 22.44 22.90 -1.67
N ASP A 134 22.20 24.20 -1.44
CA ASP A 134 22.62 24.84 -0.18
C ASP A 134 21.72 24.40 0.98
N LEU A 135 22.08 23.25 1.55
CA LEU A 135 21.47 22.66 2.75
C LEU A 135 21.74 23.47 4.03
N ALA A 136 22.51 24.58 3.97
CA ALA A 136 22.96 25.33 5.14
C ALA A 136 22.21 26.66 5.38
N SER A 137 21.26 27.05 4.52
CA SER A 137 20.45 28.26 4.70
C SER A 137 19.15 27.97 5.47
N GLU A 138 18.65 28.95 6.24
CA GLU A 138 17.34 28.88 6.93
C GLU A 138 16.18 28.62 5.95
N GLU A 139 16.27 29.09 4.69
CA GLU A 139 15.32 28.76 3.63
C GLU A 139 15.38 27.29 3.18
N GLY A 140 16.57 26.69 3.20
CA GLY A 140 16.76 25.25 2.96
C GLY A 140 16.11 24.40 4.04
N GLN A 141 16.23 24.79 5.31
CA GLN A 141 15.54 24.13 6.44
C GLN A 141 14.01 24.27 6.37
N GLN A 142 13.50 25.40 5.87
CA GLN A 142 12.06 25.61 5.70
C GLN A 142 11.47 24.79 4.54
N LYS A 143 12.20 24.63 3.43
CA LYS A 143 11.82 23.72 2.33
C LYS A 143 11.96 22.24 2.70
N PHE A 144 12.94 21.90 3.53
CA PHE A 144 13.24 20.55 4.00
C PHE A 144 12.17 19.96 4.93
N LEU A 145 11.42 20.82 5.62
CA LEU A 145 10.29 20.43 6.47
C LEU A 145 8.97 20.23 5.72
N ASP A 146 8.85 20.70 4.47
CA ASP A 146 7.54 20.90 3.84
C ASP A 146 7.11 19.84 2.82
N ALA A 147 7.93 18.90 2.38
CA ALA A 147 7.40 17.72 1.69
C ALA A 147 8.44 16.62 1.61
N VAL A 148 8.37 15.66 2.55
CA VAL A 148 9.12 14.41 2.51
C VAL A 148 10.63 14.67 2.41
N GLY A 149 11.36 14.68 3.53
CA GLY A 149 12.81 14.96 3.59
C GLY A 149 13.74 14.03 2.77
N ARG A 150 13.22 13.35 1.75
CA ARG A 150 13.91 12.66 0.67
C ARG A 150 13.72 13.43 -0.63
N VAL A 151 14.58 14.40 -0.87
CA VAL A 151 14.85 14.81 -2.26
C VAL A 151 15.92 13.86 -2.78
N ALA A 152 15.54 12.63 -3.13
CA ALA A 152 16.45 11.76 -3.87
C ALA A 152 16.88 12.48 -5.16
N PRO A 153 18.17 12.51 -5.51
CA PRO A 153 18.60 13.09 -6.78
C PRO A 153 17.85 12.36 -7.92
N LEU A 154 17.37 13.15 -8.88
CA LEU A 154 16.74 12.61 -10.08
C LEU A 154 17.82 12.46 -11.16
N ASP A 155 17.83 11.30 -11.81
CA ASP A 155 18.67 11.03 -12.97
C ASP A 155 17.90 11.27 -14.29
N GLY A 156 16.56 11.37 -14.19
CA GLY A 156 15.68 11.60 -15.33
C GLY A 156 14.36 12.26 -14.96
N VAL A 157 13.57 12.54 -16.00
CA VAL A 157 12.25 13.21 -15.90
C VAL A 157 11.13 12.35 -16.49
N LYS A 158 11.32 11.03 -16.58
CA LYS A 158 10.31 10.13 -17.13
C LYS A 158 9.03 10.17 -16.30
N LEU A 159 7.91 9.92 -16.96
CA LEU A 159 6.61 9.74 -16.33
C LEU A 159 6.46 8.27 -15.92
N GLY A 160 6.40 8.00 -14.62
CA GLY A 160 6.05 6.70 -14.09
C GLY A 160 4.54 6.48 -14.21
N LEU A 161 4.12 5.47 -14.95
CA LEU A 161 2.72 5.10 -15.09
C LEU A 161 2.41 3.88 -14.20
N VAL A 162 1.61 4.12 -13.17
CA VAL A 162 1.24 3.12 -12.16
C VAL A 162 -0.26 3.02 -11.99
N GLY A 163 -0.76 1.93 -11.42
CA GLY A 163 -2.20 1.75 -11.21
C GLY A 163 -2.54 0.77 -10.09
N SER A 164 -3.82 0.75 -9.71
CA SER A 164 -4.38 -0.32 -8.90
C SER A 164 -4.66 -1.56 -9.75
N ILE A 165 -4.77 -2.73 -9.12
CA ILE A 165 -4.91 -4.02 -9.82
C ILE A 165 -6.00 -4.02 -10.89
N GLN A 166 -7.14 -3.39 -10.62
CA GLN A 166 -8.32 -3.36 -11.49
C GLN A 166 -8.09 -2.64 -12.83
N HIS A 167 -6.99 -1.90 -12.96
CA HIS A 167 -6.70 -1.04 -14.12
C HIS A 167 -5.33 -1.32 -14.74
N LEU A 168 -4.61 -2.35 -14.29
CA LEU A 168 -3.26 -2.64 -14.79
C LEU A 168 -3.26 -3.05 -16.27
N HIS A 169 -4.34 -3.69 -16.74
CA HIS A 169 -4.50 -4.07 -18.15
C HIS A 169 -4.56 -2.85 -19.08
N LEU A 170 -5.02 -1.70 -18.59
CA LEU A 170 -5.13 -0.45 -19.34
C LEU A 170 -3.79 0.28 -19.51
N LEU A 171 -2.78 -0.01 -18.68
CA LEU A 171 -1.54 0.80 -18.64
C LEU A 171 -0.79 0.79 -19.98
N SER A 172 -0.83 -0.32 -20.72
CA SER A 172 -0.15 -0.42 -22.02
C SER A 172 -0.74 0.54 -23.07
N GLU A 173 -2.06 0.70 -23.09
CA GLU A 173 -2.76 1.62 -23.98
C GLU A 173 -2.55 3.07 -23.53
N PHE A 174 -2.68 3.35 -22.23
CA PHE A 174 -2.45 4.67 -21.66
C PHE A 174 -1.01 5.15 -21.87
N LYS A 175 -0.03 4.23 -21.76
CA LYS A 175 1.36 4.51 -22.10
C LYS A 175 1.49 5.06 -23.51
N LYS A 176 0.89 4.40 -24.50
CA LYS A 176 0.96 4.85 -25.90
C LYS A 176 0.34 6.24 -26.08
N ARG A 177 -0.83 6.49 -25.47
CA ARG A 177 -1.51 7.79 -25.56
C ARG A 177 -0.69 8.92 -24.91
N LEU A 178 0.01 8.64 -23.81
CA LEU A 178 0.92 9.58 -23.16
C LEU A 178 2.20 9.81 -23.97
N GLU A 179 2.74 8.77 -24.61
CA GLU A 179 3.87 8.90 -25.55
C GLU A 179 3.50 9.76 -26.78
N ASP A 180 2.31 9.56 -27.34
CA ASP A 180 1.76 10.39 -28.42
C ASP A 180 1.55 11.86 -27.98
N ALA A 181 1.31 12.10 -26.69
CA ALA A 181 1.25 13.43 -26.06
C ALA A 181 2.65 14.00 -25.72
N GLY A 182 3.73 13.30 -26.03
CA GLY A 182 5.11 13.77 -25.91
C GLY A 182 5.76 13.54 -24.54
N PHE A 183 5.29 12.53 -23.78
CA PHE A 183 5.96 12.06 -22.56
C PHE A 183 6.87 10.87 -22.84
N GLU A 184 7.98 10.76 -22.10
CA GLU A 184 8.73 9.51 -22.00
C GLU A 184 8.16 8.72 -20.82
N VAL A 185 7.56 7.56 -21.10
CA VAL A 185 6.74 6.84 -20.11
C VAL A 185 7.38 5.52 -19.71
N GLU A 186 7.50 5.33 -18.41
CA GLU A 186 7.99 4.09 -17.80
C GLU A 186 6.86 3.42 -17.01
N ILE A 187 6.59 2.16 -17.32
CA ILE A 187 5.74 1.30 -16.47
C ILE A 187 6.72 0.52 -15.59
N PRO A 188 6.88 0.89 -14.30
CA PRO A 188 7.92 0.33 -13.46
C PRO A 188 7.65 -1.13 -13.12
N VAL A 189 8.71 -1.92 -12.93
CA VAL A 189 8.61 -3.29 -12.42
C VAL A 189 9.10 -3.31 -10.99
N GLY A 190 8.25 -3.80 -10.09
CA GLY A 190 8.56 -3.89 -8.67
C GLY A 190 9.36 -5.13 -8.26
N GLY A 191 9.68 -5.21 -6.97
CA GLY A 191 10.22 -6.41 -6.34
C GLY A 191 9.19 -7.52 -6.14
N ASP A 192 9.59 -8.61 -5.50
CA ASP A 192 8.87 -9.89 -5.45
C ASP A 192 7.42 -9.80 -4.94
N ARG A 193 7.05 -8.78 -4.16
CA ARG A 193 5.68 -8.61 -3.67
C ARG A 193 4.71 -8.01 -4.70
N LEU A 194 5.23 -7.39 -5.76
CA LEU A 194 4.46 -6.81 -6.86
C LEU A 194 4.42 -7.81 -8.02
N THR A 195 3.22 -8.25 -8.41
CA THR A 195 3.04 -9.30 -9.42
C THR A 195 3.06 -8.77 -10.84
N PHE A 196 2.60 -7.53 -11.02
CA PHE A 196 2.40 -6.94 -12.34
C PHE A 196 3.20 -5.64 -12.51
N PRO A 197 3.71 -5.36 -13.73
CA PRO A 197 4.28 -4.05 -14.05
C PRO A 197 3.29 -2.90 -13.79
N GLY A 198 3.78 -1.80 -13.25
CA GLY A 198 2.98 -0.62 -12.90
C GLY A 198 2.15 -0.79 -11.62
N GLN A 199 2.18 -1.96 -10.99
CA GLN A 199 1.44 -2.19 -9.76
C GLN A 199 2.04 -1.41 -8.59
N VAL A 200 1.17 -0.74 -7.83
CA VAL A 200 1.51 -0.16 -6.54
C VAL A 200 0.61 -0.75 -5.45
N LEU A 201 1.19 -1.01 -4.28
CA LEU A 201 0.47 -1.46 -3.09
C LEU A 201 0.62 -0.43 -1.97
N GLY A 202 -0.27 -0.46 -0.97
CA GLY A 202 -0.16 0.43 0.20
C GLY A 202 1.11 0.21 1.05
N CYS A 203 1.89 -0.84 0.75
CA CYS A 203 3.05 -1.24 1.52
C CYS A 203 4.30 -1.52 0.67
N ASN A 204 4.27 -1.29 -0.64
CA ASN A 204 5.40 -1.58 -1.50
C ASN A 204 5.42 -0.63 -2.71
N TYR A 205 6.47 0.17 -2.79
CA TYR A 205 6.74 1.13 -3.86
C TYR A 205 8.09 0.87 -4.54
N SER A 206 8.57 -0.37 -4.47
CA SER A 206 9.90 -0.79 -4.97
C SER A 206 10.10 -0.64 -6.49
N GLY A 207 9.05 -0.34 -7.25
CA GLY A 207 9.16 0.01 -8.66
C GLY A 207 9.73 1.41 -8.92
N ASP A 208 9.91 2.25 -7.89
CA ASP A 208 10.50 3.59 -8.07
C ASP A 208 11.96 3.53 -8.55
N SER A 209 12.32 4.49 -9.42
CA SER A 209 13.67 4.65 -9.97
C SER A 209 14.05 6.14 -10.02
N PRO A 210 15.34 6.51 -9.85
CA PRO A 210 15.82 7.88 -10.04
C PRO A 210 15.52 8.48 -11.42
N ASP A 211 15.33 7.66 -12.45
CA ASP A 211 14.95 8.10 -13.80
C ASP A 211 13.51 8.63 -13.90
N ILE A 212 12.65 8.20 -12.97
CA ILE A 212 11.25 8.61 -12.90
C ILE A 212 11.19 9.91 -12.11
N GLY A 213 10.79 10.99 -12.77
CA GLY A 213 10.69 12.32 -12.14
C GLY A 213 9.34 12.61 -11.50
N HIS A 214 8.28 11.96 -11.99
CA HIS A 214 6.89 12.20 -11.59
C HIS A 214 5.99 11.03 -11.99
N TYR A 215 4.79 10.96 -11.42
CA TYR A 215 3.88 9.82 -11.56
C TYR A 215 2.49 10.19 -12.08
N LEU A 216 1.89 9.28 -12.84
CA LEU A 216 0.45 9.19 -13.05
C LEU A 216 -0.04 7.89 -12.41
N PHE A 217 -0.99 8.02 -11.47
CA PHE A 217 -1.73 6.89 -10.91
C PHE A 217 -3.08 6.74 -11.61
N LEU A 218 -3.30 5.58 -12.23
CA LEU A 218 -4.57 5.18 -12.82
C LEU A 218 -5.38 4.37 -11.80
N GLY A 219 -6.40 5.00 -11.23
CA GLY A 219 -7.28 4.39 -10.24
C GLY A 219 -7.96 5.42 -9.34
N SER A 220 -8.76 4.91 -8.41
CA SER A 220 -9.51 5.71 -7.46
C SER A 220 -8.91 5.65 -6.05
N GLY A 221 -9.24 6.67 -5.24
CA GLY A 221 -8.85 6.77 -3.85
C GLY A 221 -7.38 7.14 -3.60
N ASP A 222 -7.07 7.49 -2.35
CA ASP A 222 -5.77 8.06 -1.99
C ASP A 222 -4.80 7.06 -1.33
N PHE A 223 -5.23 5.82 -1.12
CA PHE A 223 -4.48 4.82 -0.34
C PHE A 223 -3.10 4.53 -0.95
N HIS A 224 -3.04 4.16 -2.24
CA HIS A 224 -1.78 3.93 -2.94
C HIS A 224 -1.02 5.24 -3.20
N PRO A 225 -1.67 6.31 -3.73
CA PRO A 225 -1.03 7.60 -3.98
C PRO A 225 -0.30 8.22 -2.77
N ILE A 226 -0.91 8.21 -1.58
CA ILE A 226 -0.30 8.82 -0.38
C ILE A 226 1.03 8.15 -0.04
N GLY A 227 1.08 6.82 -0.05
CA GLY A 227 2.31 6.13 0.34
C GLY A 227 3.38 6.23 -0.74
N LEU A 228 3.00 6.28 -2.03
CA LEU A 228 3.94 6.51 -3.12
C LEU A 228 4.61 7.88 -3.00
N VAL A 229 3.84 8.94 -2.69
CA VAL A 229 4.43 10.27 -2.45
C VAL A 229 5.26 10.30 -1.16
N LEU A 230 4.82 9.67 -0.08
CA LEU A 230 5.61 9.56 1.16
C LEU A 230 6.92 8.77 0.98
N HIS A 231 6.95 7.80 0.06
CA HIS A 231 8.14 7.02 -0.26
C HIS A 231 9.11 7.81 -1.14
N THR A 232 8.60 8.43 -2.21
CA THR A 232 9.40 9.01 -3.30
C THR A 232 9.69 10.51 -3.15
N GLY A 233 8.79 11.26 -2.51
CA GLY A 233 8.79 12.72 -2.55
C GLY A 233 8.63 13.30 -3.97
N LYS A 234 8.03 12.53 -4.91
CA LYS A 234 7.84 12.94 -6.31
C LYS A 234 6.39 13.41 -6.56
N PRO A 235 6.18 14.38 -7.47
CA PRO A 235 4.83 14.81 -7.86
C PRO A 235 4.01 13.65 -8.42
N LEU A 236 2.71 13.63 -8.10
CA LEU A 236 1.81 12.56 -8.49
C LEU A 236 0.46 13.11 -8.93
N ALA A 237 0.11 12.80 -10.18
CA ALA A 237 -1.19 13.00 -10.79
C ALA A 237 -2.05 11.74 -10.60
N MET A 238 -3.37 11.91 -10.50
CA MET A 238 -4.34 10.82 -10.36
C MET A 238 -5.42 10.97 -11.42
N LEU A 239 -5.74 9.87 -12.10
CA LEU A 239 -6.83 9.79 -13.08
C LEU A 239 -7.74 8.64 -12.70
N ASP A 240 -9.00 8.95 -12.41
CA ASP A 240 -10.00 7.97 -11.99
C ASP A 240 -10.70 7.33 -13.22
N PRO A 241 -10.54 6.03 -13.48
CA PRO A 241 -11.18 5.37 -14.63
C PRO A 241 -12.69 5.24 -14.51
N TYR A 242 -13.24 5.36 -13.31
CA TYR A 242 -14.69 5.28 -13.05
C TYR A 242 -15.39 6.58 -13.39
N THR A 243 -14.80 7.72 -13.02
CA THR A 243 -15.45 9.05 -13.16
C THR A 243 -14.85 9.92 -14.26
N GLY A 244 -13.61 9.64 -14.67
CA GLY A 244 -12.82 10.52 -15.53
C GLY A 244 -12.21 11.72 -14.79
N ASP A 245 -12.33 11.75 -13.45
CA ASP A 245 -11.79 12.85 -12.65
C ASP A 245 -10.26 12.84 -12.67
N ALA A 246 -9.69 14.02 -12.92
CA ALA A 246 -8.27 14.28 -12.90
C ALA A 246 -7.91 15.15 -11.69
N SER A 247 -6.92 14.72 -10.90
CA SER A 247 -6.48 15.45 -9.72
C SER A 247 -4.99 15.27 -9.46
N GLU A 248 -4.46 16.04 -8.52
CA GLU A 248 -3.06 15.97 -8.07
C GLU A 248 -3.03 15.64 -6.58
N MET A 249 -2.03 14.84 -6.17
CA MET A 249 -1.81 14.59 -4.75
C MET A 249 -1.34 15.88 -4.05
N SER A 250 -2.18 16.39 -3.16
CA SER A 250 -1.94 17.63 -2.43
C SER A 250 -0.71 17.55 -1.51
N LEU A 251 0.27 18.44 -1.73
CA LEU A 251 1.42 18.62 -0.83
C LEU A 251 0.97 18.94 0.61
N GLN A 252 -0.03 19.81 0.77
CA GLN A 252 -0.60 20.15 2.09
C GLN A 252 -1.13 18.93 2.83
N ARG A 253 -1.66 17.94 2.11
CA ARG A 253 -2.13 16.69 2.71
C ARG A 253 -0.95 15.85 3.20
N ILE A 254 0.11 15.75 2.41
CA ILE A 254 1.33 15.02 2.79
C ILE A 254 2.01 15.70 3.98
N GLU A 255 2.15 17.02 3.96
CA GLU A 255 2.63 17.83 5.09
C GLU A 255 1.84 17.55 6.36
N ARG A 256 0.51 17.55 6.26
CA ARG A 256 -0.36 17.29 7.42
C ARG A 256 -0.10 15.91 8.02
N ILE A 257 0.07 14.89 7.16
CA ILE A 257 0.43 13.54 7.62
C ILE A 257 1.79 13.56 8.31
N LEU A 258 2.82 14.14 7.70
CA LEU A 258 4.17 14.22 8.27
C LEU A 258 4.21 14.99 9.60
N ARG A 259 3.52 16.13 9.69
CA ARG A 259 3.38 16.90 10.94
C ARG A 259 2.71 16.08 12.03
N GLN A 260 1.68 15.31 11.69
CA GLN A 260 1.03 14.40 12.63
C GLN A 260 1.98 13.28 13.09
N ARG A 261 2.74 12.66 12.16
CA ARG A 261 3.75 11.65 12.50
C ARG A 261 4.81 12.19 13.44
N PHE A 262 5.34 13.37 13.13
CA PHE A 262 6.31 14.06 13.98
C PHE A 262 5.74 14.37 15.37
N GLY A 263 4.47 14.82 15.44
CA GLY A 263 3.78 15.00 16.71
C GLY A 263 3.70 13.73 17.56
N LEU A 264 3.47 12.56 16.93
CA LEU A 264 3.43 11.27 17.63
C LEU A 264 4.82 10.81 18.11
N ILE A 265 5.88 11.08 17.33
CA ILE A 265 7.27 10.87 17.75
C ILE A 265 7.56 11.70 19.01
N MET A 266 7.26 13.00 18.97
CA MET A 266 7.49 13.91 20.10
C MET A 266 6.65 13.54 21.32
N ALA A 267 5.39 13.12 21.13
CA ALA A 267 4.53 12.63 22.22
C ALA A 267 5.03 11.33 22.84
N SER A 268 5.88 10.58 22.11
CA SER A 268 6.53 9.36 22.60
C SER A 268 7.90 9.64 23.22
N ASP A 269 8.35 10.91 23.28
CA ASP A 269 9.54 11.27 24.02
C ASP A 269 9.35 10.95 25.50
N GLY A 270 10.39 10.40 26.12
CA GLY A 270 10.32 9.93 27.51
C GLY A 270 9.47 8.66 27.76
N ALA A 271 8.79 8.09 26.76
CA ALA A 271 8.04 6.83 26.91
C ALA A 271 8.96 5.69 27.41
N GLN A 272 8.51 4.90 28.38
CA GLN A 272 9.30 3.86 29.05
C GLN A 272 8.88 2.44 28.67
N SER A 273 7.65 2.28 28.18
CA SER A 273 7.04 0.99 27.88
C SER A 273 6.29 1.00 26.56
N PHE A 274 6.52 -0.04 25.75
CA PHE A 274 6.01 -0.14 24.39
C PHE A 274 5.35 -1.50 24.14
N GLY A 275 4.18 -1.48 23.50
CA GLY A 275 3.58 -2.66 22.89
C GLY A 275 4.02 -2.80 21.43
N ILE A 276 4.67 -3.89 21.06
CA ILE A 276 5.12 -4.16 19.69
C ILE A 276 4.12 -5.12 19.06
N LEU A 277 3.39 -4.62 18.06
CA LEU A 277 2.30 -5.34 17.40
C LEU A 277 2.86 -6.23 16.27
N ILE A 278 2.56 -7.52 16.33
CA ILE A 278 2.89 -8.52 15.32
C ILE A 278 1.59 -8.92 14.63
N GLY A 279 1.47 -8.65 13.33
CA GLY A 279 0.33 -9.09 12.54
C GLY A 279 0.39 -10.58 12.25
N GLU A 280 -0.67 -11.33 12.56
CA GLU A 280 -0.70 -12.78 12.33
C GLU A 280 -0.96 -13.17 10.87
N LYS A 281 -1.46 -12.23 10.07
CA LYS A 281 -1.79 -12.41 8.66
C LYS A 281 -0.54 -12.81 7.86
N PRO A 282 -0.62 -13.79 6.93
CA PRO A 282 0.56 -14.33 6.22
C PRO A 282 1.44 -13.27 5.58
N GLY A 283 0.83 -12.27 4.94
CA GLY A 283 1.56 -11.17 4.29
C GLY A 283 2.04 -10.06 5.23
N GLN A 284 1.65 -10.06 6.50
CA GLN A 284 1.97 -9.00 7.47
C GLN A 284 2.85 -9.50 8.63
N MET A 285 3.17 -10.79 8.66
CA MET A 285 3.93 -11.45 9.72
C MET A 285 5.42 -11.05 9.71
N ARG A 286 5.75 -9.86 10.23
CA ARG A 286 7.14 -9.37 10.36
C ARG A 286 7.76 -9.68 11.71
N ARG A 287 7.62 -10.92 12.21
CA ARG A 287 8.14 -11.38 13.52
C ARG A 287 9.60 -10.99 13.77
N ASN A 288 10.46 -11.16 12.76
CA ASN A 288 11.88 -10.84 12.91
C ASN A 288 12.11 -9.33 13.13
N LEU A 289 11.34 -8.47 12.47
CA LEU A 289 11.37 -7.03 12.70
C LEU A 289 10.89 -6.69 14.11
N ALA A 290 9.78 -7.29 14.57
CA ALA A 290 9.30 -7.10 15.95
C ALA A 290 10.34 -7.48 17.01
N LEU A 291 11.03 -8.61 16.81
CA LEU A 291 12.14 -9.03 17.69
C LEU A 291 13.31 -8.04 17.66
N ARG A 292 13.62 -7.44 16.51
CA ARG A 292 14.63 -6.37 16.42
C ARG A 292 14.19 -5.13 17.19
N MET A 293 12.94 -4.70 17.05
CA MET A 293 12.40 -3.55 17.79
C MET A 293 12.45 -3.77 19.31
N LYS A 294 12.11 -5.00 19.77
CA LYS A 294 12.23 -5.38 21.18
C LYS A 294 13.67 -5.26 21.70
N ARG A 295 14.64 -5.82 20.97
CA ARG A 295 16.07 -5.73 21.35
C ARG A 295 16.57 -4.29 21.37
N MET A 296 16.11 -3.46 20.43
CA MET A 296 16.45 -2.04 20.37
C MET A 296 15.93 -1.28 21.59
N LEU A 297 14.66 -1.49 21.97
CA LEU A 297 14.11 -0.93 23.21
C LEU A 297 14.90 -1.36 24.44
N GLU A 298 15.26 -2.64 24.55
CA GLU A 298 16.04 -3.18 25.67
C GLU A 298 17.44 -2.55 25.76
N LYS A 299 18.12 -2.35 24.62
CA LYS A 299 19.42 -1.64 24.54
C LYS A 299 19.32 -0.21 25.07
N HIS A 300 18.17 0.45 24.87
CA HIS A 300 17.88 1.80 25.36
C HIS A 300 17.26 1.83 26.77
N GLY A 301 17.26 0.70 27.49
CA GLY A 301 16.72 0.61 28.86
C GLY A 301 15.20 0.73 28.95
N LYS A 302 14.49 0.59 27.82
CA LYS A 302 13.02 0.65 27.73
C LYS A 302 12.41 -0.75 27.71
N LYS A 303 11.14 -0.87 28.09
CA LYS A 303 10.41 -2.16 28.09
C LYS A 303 9.65 -2.34 26.78
N GLY A 304 9.86 -3.47 26.09
CA GLY A 304 9.08 -3.86 24.90
C GLY A 304 8.34 -5.18 25.10
N TYR A 305 7.02 -5.17 24.89
CA TYR A 305 6.14 -6.35 24.98
C TYR A 305 5.67 -6.75 23.58
N LEU A 306 5.83 -8.02 23.20
CA LEU A 306 5.36 -8.51 21.90
C LEU A 306 3.88 -8.89 22.02
N LEU A 307 3.04 -8.35 21.14
CA LEU A 307 1.60 -8.60 21.09
C LEU A 307 1.25 -9.12 19.68
N ALA A 308 0.82 -10.38 19.59
CA ALA A 308 0.40 -10.98 18.32
C ALA A 308 -1.12 -10.86 18.16
N LEU A 309 -1.55 -10.38 16.99
CA LEU A 309 -2.95 -10.07 16.70
C LEU A 309 -3.23 -10.33 15.21
N GLU A 310 -4.36 -10.95 14.93
CA GLU A 310 -4.85 -11.11 13.56
C GLU A 310 -5.39 -9.80 12.99
N HIS A 311 -6.16 -9.07 13.78
CA HIS A 311 -6.65 -7.72 13.46
C HIS A 311 -6.06 -6.71 14.44
N VAL A 312 -5.62 -5.57 13.91
CA VAL A 312 -5.09 -4.48 14.72
C VAL A 312 -6.10 -3.34 14.71
N GLY A 313 -6.69 -3.09 15.87
CA GLY A 313 -7.66 -2.02 16.09
C GLY A 313 -7.58 -1.50 17.53
N PRO A 314 -7.99 -0.25 17.79
CA PRO A 314 -7.90 0.39 19.10
C PRO A 314 -8.64 -0.42 20.19
N GLU A 315 -9.78 -1.03 19.84
CA GLU A 315 -10.58 -1.87 20.74
C GLU A 315 -9.84 -3.11 21.25
N LEU A 316 -8.79 -3.55 20.55
CA LEU A 316 -7.97 -4.71 20.91
C LEU A 316 -6.69 -4.35 21.65
N ILE A 317 -6.24 -3.08 21.60
CA ILE A 317 -4.92 -2.71 22.14
C ILE A 317 -4.94 -1.56 23.16
N ASP A 318 -5.90 -0.62 23.10
CA ASP A 318 -5.82 0.62 23.89
C ASP A 318 -5.84 0.39 25.40
N PHE A 319 -6.39 -0.74 25.86
CA PHE A 319 -6.43 -1.10 27.28
C PHE A 319 -5.08 -1.59 27.85
N TYR A 320 -4.09 -1.94 27.02
CA TYR A 320 -2.78 -2.38 27.53
C TYR A 320 -2.02 -1.21 28.16
N PRO A 321 -1.47 -1.36 29.39
CA PRO A 321 -0.82 -0.26 30.11
C PRO A 321 0.61 -0.03 29.63
N VAL A 322 0.75 0.38 28.38
CA VAL A 322 2.00 0.85 27.75
C VAL A 322 1.88 2.32 27.37
N ASP A 323 3.01 3.00 27.20
CA ASP A 323 3.05 4.43 26.86
C ASP A 323 2.81 4.66 25.36
N ALA A 324 3.31 3.75 24.51
CA ALA A 324 3.15 3.80 23.06
C ALA A 324 3.12 2.40 22.44
N PHE A 325 2.70 2.32 21.18
CA PHE A 325 2.73 1.10 20.37
C PHE A 325 3.68 1.24 19.19
N VAL A 326 4.24 0.12 18.75
CA VAL A 326 5.08 0.00 17.56
C VAL A 326 4.42 -1.02 16.64
N ASN A 327 3.95 -0.55 15.48
CA ASN A 327 3.29 -1.37 14.49
C ASN A 327 4.32 -2.09 13.60
N THR A 328 4.36 -3.42 13.65
CA THR A 328 5.12 -4.23 12.69
C THR A 328 4.21 -5.07 11.78
N ALA A 329 2.90 -4.82 11.78
CA ALA A 329 1.93 -5.44 10.87
C ALA A 329 1.84 -4.64 9.55
N CYS A 330 0.63 -4.39 9.03
CA CYS A 330 0.42 -3.52 7.87
C CYS A 330 0.90 -2.08 8.12
N PRO A 331 1.82 -1.53 7.30
CA PRO A 331 2.32 -0.15 7.47
C PRO A 331 1.24 0.93 7.49
N ARG A 332 0.14 0.71 6.76
CA ARG A 332 -0.93 1.71 6.60
C ARG A 332 -1.73 1.96 7.86
N ILE A 333 -1.79 1.01 8.79
CA ILE A 333 -2.50 1.17 10.07
C ILE A 333 -1.91 2.33 10.87
N ALA A 334 -0.58 2.42 10.90
CA ALA A 334 0.08 3.50 11.61
C ALA A 334 -0.21 4.84 10.95
N ILE A 335 -0.43 4.92 9.65
CA ILE A 335 -0.62 6.19 8.94
C ILE A 335 -2.10 6.60 8.91
N ASP A 336 -2.96 5.74 8.37
CA ASP A 336 -4.36 6.03 8.06
C ASP A 336 -5.25 6.01 9.30
N ASP A 337 -5.02 5.06 10.20
CA ASP A 337 -5.86 4.86 11.39
C ASP A 337 -5.31 5.57 12.63
N SER A 338 -4.18 6.28 12.52
CA SER A 338 -3.47 6.89 13.66
C SER A 338 -4.36 7.69 14.61
N VAL A 339 -5.34 8.43 14.08
CA VAL A 339 -6.25 9.27 14.87
C VAL A 339 -7.25 8.47 15.74
N ARG A 340 -7.40 7.17 15.49
CA ARG A 340 -8.36 6.31 16.18
C ARG A 340 -7.80 5.72 17.48
N TYR A 341 -6.48 5.72 17.65
CA TYR A 341 -5.81 5.12 18.80
C TYR A 341 -5.65 6.12 19.94
N ALA A 342 -5.94 5.69 21.17
CA ALA A 342 -5.79 6.54 22.35
C ALA A 342 -4.31 6.82 22.71
N LYS A 343 -3.39 5.99 22.23
CA LYS A 343 -1.94 6.06 22.48
C LYS A 343 -1.17 6.17 21.17
N PRO A 344 0.03 6.77 21.17
CA PRO A 344 0.85 6.86 19.97
C PRO A 344 1.08 5.49 19.33
N LEU A 345 0.79 5.38 18.02
CA LEU A 345 1.07 4.20 17.22
C LEU A 345 2.16 4.53 16.21
N LEU A 346 3.37 4.05 16.48
CA LEU A 346 4.58 4.36 15.71
C LEU A 346 4.86 3.28 14.65
N THR A 347 5.50 3.67 13.55
CA THR A 347 6.19 2.75 12.64
C THR A 347 7.56 2.34 13.21
N PRO A 348 8.22 1.31 12.65
CA PRO A 348 9.58 0.95 13.04
C PRO A 348 10.59 2.09 12.87
N PHE A 349 10.51 2.85 11.76
CA PHE A 349 11.38 4.00 11.52
C PHE A 349 11.16 5.09 12.58
N GLU A 350 9.91 5.39 12.92
CA GLU A 350 9.59 6.41 13.92
C GLU A 350 10.08 6.02 15.31
N LEU A 351 10.02 4.73 15.67
CA LEU A 351 10.65 4.24 16.88
C LEU A 351 12.17 4.49 16.86
N GLU A 352 12.84 4.21 15.73
CA GLU A 352 14.27 4.50 15.59
C GLU A 352 14.59 5.99 15.80
N VAL A 353 13.70 6.88 15.36
CA VAL A 353 13.81 8.34 15.63
C VAL A 353 13.59 8.65 17.12
N VAL A 354 12.55 8.10 17.75
CA VAL A 354 12.29 8.27 19.20
C VAL A 354 13.48 7.82 20.05
N LEU A 355 14.19 6.77 19.62
CA LEU A 355 15.37 6.24 20.32
C LEU A 355 16.68 6.94 19.94
N GLY A 356 16.65 7.90 19.01
CA GLY A 356 17.84 8.59 18.52
C GLY A 356 18.79 7.71 17.69
N GLU A 357 18.32 6.56 17.20
CA GLU A 357 19.05 5.70 16.26
C GLU A 357 19.00 6.26 14.82
N ARG A 358 18.00 7.10 14.53
CA ARG A 358 17.88 7.88 13.29
C ARG A 358 17.46 9.31 13.56
N LYS A 359 17.72 10.18 12.59
CA LYS A 359 17.29 11.58 12.59
C LYS A 359 16.10 11.75 11.66
N TRP A 360 15.09 12.49 12.10
CA TRP A 360 13.93 12.82 11.27
C TRP A 360 14.36 13.66 10.05
N GLU A 361 15.35 14.51 10.28
CA GLU A 361 15.97 15.40 9.30
C GLU A 361 16.59 14.61 8.16
N GLU A 362 17.12 13.41 8.38
CA GLU A 362 17.70 12.59 7.29
C GLU A 362 16.64 12.02 6.31
N GLY A 363 15.37 12.38 6.52
CA GLY A 363 14.26 12.09 5.63
C GLY A 363 13.36 10.99 6.18
N TYR A 364 12.06 11.31 6.29
CA TYR A 364 11.06 10.33 6.71
C TYR A 364 11.08 9.10 5.81
N GLN A 365 11.15 7.92 6.42
CA GLN A 365 11.05 6.65 5.73
C GLN A 365 9.66 6.06 5.92
N PHE A 366 8.89 5.99 4.83
CA PHE A 366 7.67 5.20 4.82
C PHE A 366 8.00 3.72 5.09
N ASP A 367 7.19 3.08 5.92
CA ASP A 367 7.37 1.66 6.27
C ASP A 367 6.82 0.77 5.14
N GLU A 368 7.63 -0.19 4.71
CA GLU A 368 7.31 -1.05 3.58
C GLU A 368 7.45 -2.53 3.95
N ILE A 369 6.77 -3.37 3.18
CA ILE A 369 6.97 -4.81 3.16
C ILE A 369 7.48 -5.11 1.75
N PRO A 370 8.79 -5.36 1.57
CA PRO A 370 9.36 -5.66 0.27
C PRO A 370 8.81 -6.97 -0.31
#